data_AF-A0AAU3QVP8-F1
#
_entry.id   AF-A0AAU3QVP8-F1
#
_cell.length_a   1.000
_cell.length_b   1.000
_cell.length_c   1.000
_cell.angle_alpha   90.00
_cell.angle_beta   90.00
_cell.angle_gamma   90.00
#
_symmetry.space_group_name_H-M   'P 1'
#
loop_
_entity.id
_entity.type
_entity.pdbx_description
1 polymer ?
#
loop_
_entity_poly.entity_id
_entity_poly.type
_entity_poly.pdbx_seq_one_letter_code
_entity_poly.pdbx_strand_id
1 'polypeptide(L)' 'MSQAGIAAGVPAELGLERKILPVGGTRTIGKHNMIRNNALPHIEVDPETFKVTLNGKVATIDPAEELPLNHLYFLV' A
#
# COMPACT_ATOMS: atom_id res chain seq x y z
N MET A 1 -6.30 8.64 14.90
CA MET A 1 -5.39 8.45 16.07
C MET A 1 -5.56 7.03 16.59
N SER A 2 -4.61 6.46 17.35
CA SER A 2 -4.85 5.18 18.03
C SER A 2 -5.93 5.31 19.11
N GLN A 3 -6.65 4.22 19.41
CA GLN A 3 -7.62 4.20 20.50
C GLN A 3 -6.97 4.63 21.84
N ALA A 4 -5.73 4.19 22.08
CA ALA A 4 -4.96 4.54 23.28
C ALA A 4 -4.64 6.03 23.36
N GLY A 5 -4.24 6.68 22.25
CA GLY A 5 -3.95 8.11 22.24
C GLY A 5 -5.18 8.98 22.52
N ILE A 6 -6.35 8.55 22.03
CA ILE A 6 -7.61 9.24 22.33
C ILE A 6 -7.98 9.04 23.81
N ALA A 7 -7.85 7.82 24.33
CA ALA A 7 -8.13 7.51 25.73
C ALA A 7 -7.19 8.25 26.71
N ALA A 8 -5.96 8.53 26.28
CA ALA A 8 -4.99 9.32 27.05
C ALA A 8 -5.22 10.85 26.98
N GLY A 9 -6.25 11.32 26.28
CA GLY A 9 -6.57 12.75 26.22
C GLY A 9 -5.68 13.60 25.31
N VAL A 10 -4.81 12.97 24.51
CA VAL A 10 -3.87 13.65 23.60
C VAL A 10 -4.54 14.69 22.68
N PRO A 11 -5.76 14.48 22.13
CA PRO A 11 -6.43 15.51 21.34
C PRO A 11 -6.67 16.82 22.10
N ALA A 12 -7.05 16.72 23.38
CA ALA A 12 -7.31 17.88 24.21
C ALA A 12 -6.02 18.57 24.63
N GLU A 13 -4.99 17.79 24.99
CA GLU A 13 -3.65 18.29 25.32
C GLU A 13 -3.05 19.12 24.18
N LEU A 14 -3.23 18.68 22.93
CA LEU A 14 -2.70 19.35 21.75
C LEU A 14 -3.64 20.42 21.16
N GLY A 15 -4.82 20.65 21.76
CA GLY A 15 -5.79 21.63 21.25
C GLY A 15 -6.29 21.33 19.84
N LEU A 16 -6.46 20.06 19.48
CA LEU A 16 -6.84 19.69 18.11
C LEU A 16 -8.32 20.02 17.85
N GLU A 17 -8.58 20.84 16.83
CA GLU A 17 -9.94 21.27 16.47
C GLU A 17 -10.63 20.37 15.42
N ARG A 18 -9.85 19.56 14.69
CA ARG A 18 -10.41 18.63 13.69
C ARG A 18 -11.08 17.43 14.36
N LYS A 19 -12.07 16.84 13.68
CA LYS A 19 -12.71 15.60 14.14
C LYS A 19 -11.67 14.47 14.30
N ILE A 20 -11.45 14.03 15.53
CA ILE A 20 -10.55 12.91 15.83
C ILE A 20 -11.33 11.61 15.87
N LEU A 21 -10.87 10.63 15.09
CA LEU A 21 -11.44 9.28 15.05
C LEU A 21 -10.37 8.23 15.40
N PRO A 22 -10.74 7.18 16.16
CA PRO A 22 -9.87 6.05 16.42
C PRO A 22 -9.69 5.18 15.18
N VAL A 23 -8.48 4.68 14.97
CA VAL A 23 -8.23 3.58 14.03
C VAL A 23 -8.65 2.25 14.68
N GLY A 24 -9.18 1.32 13.89
CA GLY A 24 -9.63 0.00 14.36
C GLY A 24 -9.58 -1.05 13.25
N GLY A 25 -9.74 -2.34 13.60
CA GLY A 25 -9.81 -3.44 12.63
C GLY A 25 -8.50 -3.77 11.90
N THR A 26 -7.35 -3.31 12.40
CA THR A 26 -6.04 -3.45 11.72
C THR A 26 -5.34 -4.80 11.91
N ARG A 27 -5.92 -5.70 12.70
CA ARG A 27 -5.36 -7.02 13.02
C ARG A 27 -6.22 -8.19 12.55
N THR A 28 -7.40 -7.89 12.01
CA THR A 28 -8.37 -8.89 11.53
C THR A 28 -8.43 -8.97 10.01
N ILE A 29 -7.74 -8.06 9.31
CA ILE A 29 -7.70 -8.00 7.85
C ILE A 29 -6.36 -8.51 7.31
N GLY A 30 -6.39 -9.10 6.12
CA GLY A 30 -5.22 -9.60 5.40
C GLY A 30 -5.38 -9.47 3.88
N LYS A 31 -4.54 -10.17 3.11
CA LYS A 31 -4.51 -10.10 1.64
C LYS A 31 -5.87 -10.36 0.99
N HIS A 32 -6.65 -11.29 1.56
CA HIS A 32 -7.99 -11.63 1.07
C HIS A 32 -9.00 -10.47 1.12
N ASN A 33 -8.82 -9.51 2.02
CA ASN A 33 -9.70 -8.35 2.16
C ASN A 33 -9.40 -7.24 1.14
N MET A 34 -8.33 -7.37 0.33
CA MET A 34 -8.02 -6.40 -0.71
C MET A 34 -8.98 -6.53 -1.89
N ILE A 35 -9.89 -5.56 -2.01
CA ILE A 35 -10.89 -5.51 -3.09
C ILE A 35 -10.18 -5.47 -4.45
N ARG A 36 -10.51 -6.41 -5.34
CA ARG A 36 -9.94 -6.57 -6.69
C ARG A 36 -8.42 -6.88 -6.74
N ASN A 37 -7.74 -7.08 -5.60
CA ASN A 37 -6.28 -7.26 -5.57
C ASN A 37 -5.80 -8.24 -4.48
N ASN A 38 -6.48 -9.38 -4.35
CA ASN A 38 -6.25 -10.36 -3.27
C ASN A 38 -5.48 -11.62 -3.69
N ALA A 39 -4.85 -11.64 -4.87
CA ALA A 39 -4.10 -12.80 -5.36
C ALA A 39 -2.93 -13.17 -4.42
N LEU A 40 -2.72 -14.48 -4.20
CA LEU A 40 -1.63 -15.07 -3.43
C LEU A 40 -0.85 -16.08 -4.30
N PRO A 41 -0.06 -15.60 -5.28
CA PRO A 41 0.76 -16.48 -6.10
C PRO A 41 1.96 -17.03 -5.29
N HIS A 42 2.50 -18.16 -5.74
CA HIS A 42 3.84 -18.60 -5.32
C HIS A 42 4.88 -17.72 -6.02
N ILE A 43 5.69 -17.02 -5.24
CA ILE A 43 6.70 -16.08 -5.72
C ILE A 43 8.08 -16.64 -5.40
N GLU A 44 8.92 -16.75 -6.42
CA GLU A 44 10.33 -17.11 -6.27
C GLU A 44 11.22 -16.01 -6.84
N VAL A 45 12.35 -15.77 -6.18
CA VAL A 45 13.37 -14.82 -6.60
C VAL A 45 14.71 -15.54 -6.63
N ASP A 46 15.34 -15.55 -7.80
CA ASP A 46 16.70 -16.06 -7.96
C ASP A 46 17.70 -15.06 -7.35
N PRO A 47 18.55 -15.47 -6.38
CA PRO A 47 19.40 -14.55 -5.63
C PRO A 47 20.61 -14.02 -6.42
N GLU A 48 20.98 -14.67 -7.52
CA GLU A 48 22.14 -14.27 -8.33
C GLU A 48 21.73 -13.37 -9.50
N THR A 49 20.61 -13.69 -10.13
CA THR A 49 20.11 -13.02 -11.35
C THR A 49 18.98 -12.04 -11.09
N PHE A 50 18.39 -12.06 -9.88
CA PHE A 50 17.21 -11.29 -9.47
C PHE A 50 15.96 -11.57 -10.30
N LYS A 51 15.95 -12.69 -11.04
CA LYS A 51 14.80 -13.12 -11.83
C LYS A 51 13.64 -13.49 -10.90
N VAL A 52 12.48 -12.87 -11.13
CA VAL A 52 11.25 -13.13 -10.38
C VAL A 52 10.34 -14.06 -11.18
N THR A 53 9.79 -15.08 -10.53
CA THR A 53 8.74 -15.93 -11.10
C THR A 53 7.47 -15.92 -10.26
N LEU A 54 6.33 -16.00 -10.95
CA LEU A 54 4.98 -16.11 -10.41
C LEU A 54 4.38 -17.43 -10.89
N ASN A 55 4.14 -18.38 -9.99
CA ASN A 55 3.61 -19.71 -10.32
C ASN A 55 4.41 -20.40 -11.46
N GLY A 56 5.74 -20.29 -11.41
CA GLY A 56 6.66 -20.87 -12.40
C GLY A 56 6.81 -20.07 -13.71
N LYS A 57 6.13 -18.93 -13.87
CA LYS A 57 6.26 -18.04 -15.04
C LYS A 57 7.09 -16.81 -14.71
N VAL A 58 8.00 -16.43 -15.59
CA VAL A 58 8.83 -15.23 -15.41
C VAL A 58 7.95 -13.98 -15.43
N ALA A 59 8.09 -13.14 -14.40
CA ALA A 59 7.40 -11.88 -14.29
C ALA A 59 8.30 -10.75 -14.83
N THR A 60 8.16 -10.42 -16.11
CA THR A 60 8.95 -9.36 -16.76
C THR A 60 8.11 -8.63 -17.80
N ILE A 61 8.42 -7.36 -18.01
CA ILE A 61 7.90 -6.51 -19.08
C ILE A 61 9.03 -5.62 -19.60
N ASP A 62 8.91 -5.17 -20.84
CA ASP A 62 9.84 -4.19 -21.40
C ASP A 62 9.60 -2.80 -20.79
N PRO A 63 10.64 -1.96 -20.69
CA PRO A 63 10.49 -0.58 -20.23
C PRO A 63 9.58 0.21 -21.17
N ALA A 64 8.69 1.03 -20.61
CA ALA A 64 7.86 1.94 -21.39
C ALA A 64 8.67 3.15 -21.86
N GLU A 65 8.51 3.54 -23.12
CA GLU A 65 9.16 4.73 -23.71
C GLU A 65 8.40 6.03 -23.42
N GLU A 66 7.07 5.94 -23.33
CA GLU A 66 6.17 7.05 -22.99
C GLU A 66 5.03 6.57 -22.09
N LEU A 67 4.39 7.51 -21.38
CA LEU A 67 3.25 7.24 -20.51
C LEU A 67 2.14 8.27 -20.74
N PRO A 68 0.86 7.83 -20.69
CA PRO A 68 -0.26 8.76 -20.65
C PRO A 68 -0.24 9.54 -19.32
N LEU A 69 -0.99 10.65 -19.27
CA LEU A 69 -1.07 11.52 -18.09
C LEU A 69 0.29 12.12 -17.66
N ASN A 70 1.21 12.27 -18.61
CA ASN A 70 2.53 12.87 -18.38
C ASN A 70 2.61 14.29 -18.97
N HIS A 71 3.56 14.59 -19.88
CA HIS A 71 3.94 15.95 -20.31
C HIS A 71 2.79 16.85 -20.75
N LEU A 72 1.66 16.30 -21.22
CA LEU A 72 0.48 17.08 -21.56
C LEU A 72 -0.18 17.79 -20.36
N TYR A 73 0.04 17.29 -19.14
CA TYR A 73 -0.63 17.73 -17.92
C TYR A 73 0.31 18.41 -16.91
N PHE A 74 1.62 18.42 -17.17
CA PHE A 74 2.60 19.09 -16.32
C PHE A 74 3.21 20.29 -17.05
N LEU A 75 3.18 21.44 -16.38
CA LEU A 75 3.65 22.74 -16.91
C LEU A 75 5.16 22.99 -16.69
N VAL A 76 5.87 22.04 -16.10
CA VAL A 76 7.31 22.09 -15.79
C VAL A 76 8.09 21.20 -16.72
#